data_AF-A0A9W4UL45-F1
#
_entry.id   AF-A0A9W4UL45-F1
#
_cell.length_a   1.000
_cell.length_b   1.000
_cell.length_c   1.000
_cell.angle_alpha   90.00
_cell.angle_beta   90.00
_cell.angle_gamma   90.00
#
_symmetry.space_group_name_H-M   'P 1'
#
loop_
_entity.id
_entity.type
_entity.pdbx_description
1 polymer ?
#
loop_
_entity_poly.entity_id
_entity_poly.type
_entity_poly.pdbx_seq_one_letter_code
_entity_poly.pdbx_strand_id
1 'polypeptide(L)'
;MKTIHKVCSTILIVVLCALSFGIYKKCSWSTTEDVMFGKLSLTASYLLFAYTAVGEDADLNASLRLNHIQVVGTHNSYHREISLAERTAFEKYMPKPENYYYSHSNLANQLSYQGVRSLELDLHPDDEGGLYNPPLLWKLANLTNATTPFDGAVLDPSGLKVFHVTDLDPDSVCHTFVQCLTELKVWSDAHPSHIPIIIDLELKSDAPACSIGGICPTDGSLNWTLPRILSVEDEIQSVIPREKLLTPDDVRKGNLTLEQSVLELGWPSLFSSRGKFMFFFDNDPNPSNPSDIRSLYTSSGHESLQNRTVFTNAVEGEPDAAVLKRNEPRGAENLAEVQRLVKKGYLIRTRANVPLETVLARDGTMRENAWESGAQIVSTDYPAWGMAARWGWDYVVEVDGGRVTRCNLVARPNGCGGEIAD
;
A
#
# COMPACT_ATOMS: atom_id res chain seq x y z
N MET A 1 18.77 -34.04 52.58
CA MET A 1 17.30 -33.91 52.48
C MET A 1 17.00 -32.80 51.50
N LYS A 2 16.35 -33.13 50.37
CA LYS A 2 15.93 -32.20 49.33
C LYS A 2 14.57 -31.60 49.74
N THR A 3 14.43 -30.28 49.65
CA THR A 3 13.14 -29.60 49.83
C THR A 3 12.65 -29.13 48.46
N ILE A 4 11.49 -29.64 48.05
CA ILE A 4 10.82 -29.37 46.76
C ILE A 4 9.75 -28.28 47.01
N HIS A 5 9.64 -27.32 46.08
CA HIS A 5 8.60 -26.28 46.04
C HIS A 5 7.21 -26.83 45.69
N LYS A 6 6.14 -26.21 46.20
CA LYS A 6 4.83 -26.13 45.53
C LYS A 6 4.11 -24.83 45.88
N VAL A 7 3.92 -23.98 44.87
CA VAL A 7 3.01 -22.82 44.85
C VAL A 7 1.62 -23.34 44.46
N CYS A 8 0.58 -22.98 45.21
CA CYS A 8 -0.81 -23.36 44.94
C CYS A 8 -1.47 -22.28 44.07
N SER A 9 -1.99 -22.68 42.90
CA SER A 9 -2.96 -21.88 42.11
C SER A 9 -4.38 -22.37 42.42
N THR A 10 -5.28 -21.45 42.74
CA THR A 10 -6.70 -21.74 42.97
C THR A 10 -7.48 -21.50 41.68
N ILE A 11 -8.07 -22.56 41.12
CA ILE A 11 -9.01 -22.51 39.99
C ILE A 11 -10.42 -22.35 40.56
N LEU A 12 -11.14 -21.31 40.14
CA LEU A 12 -12.56 -21.12 40.47
C LEU A 12 -13.42 -21.55 39.27
N ILE A 13 -14.23 -22.58 39.46
CA ILE A 13 -15.25 -23.05 38.50
C ILE A 13 -16.55 -22.29 38.79
N VAL A 14 -17.14 -21.65 37.79
CA VAL A 14 -18.47 -21.02 37.89
C VAL A 14 -19.49 -21.87 37.13
N VAL A 15 -20.53 -22.31 37.84
CA VAL A 15 -21.71 -23.01 37.32
C VAL A 15 -22.80 -21.99 37.02
N LEU A 16 -23.32 -22.00 35.79
CA LEU A 16 -24.51 -21.25 35.38
C LEU A 16 -25.77 -22.12 35.60
N CYS A 17 -26.74 -21.63 36.37
CA CYS A 17 -28.09 -22.19 36.44
C CYS A 17 -29.10 -21.14 35.98
N ALA A 18 -29.87 -21.49 34.95
CA ALA A 18 -31.05 -20.79 34.48
C ALA A 18 -32.29 -21.26 35.26
N LEU A 19 -33.23 -20.38 35.56
CA LEU A 19 -34.61 -20.77 35.88
C LEU A 19 -35.63 -19.71 35.42
N SER A 20 -36.68 -20.21 34.78
CA SER A 20 -37.85 -19.52 34.23
C SER A 20 -39.10 -19.80 35.09
N PHE A 21 -40.24 -19.16 34.71
CA PHE A 21 -41.63 -19.29 35.20
C PHE A 21 -42.00 -18.44 36.42
N GLY A 22 -43.20 -17.84 36.54
CA GLY A 22 -44.42 -17.83 35.72
C GLY A 22 -45.48 -16.93 36.40
N ILE A 23 -46.45 -16.43 35.63
CA ILE A 23 -47.49 -15.48 36.05
C ILE A 23 -48.68 -16.20 36.71
N TYR A 24 -49.24 -15.64 37.81
CA TYR A 24 -50.66 -15.82 38.16
C TYR A 24 -51.26 -14.56 38.84
N LYS A 25 -52.45 -14.14 38.39
CA LYS A 25 -53.31 -13.06 38.93
C LYS A 25 -54.24 -13.58 40.04
N LYS A 26 -54.56 -12.76 41.05
CA LYS A 26 -55.94 -12.54 41.57
C LYS A 26 -56.06 -11.32 42.51
N CYS A 27 -57.29 -10.81 42.58
CA CYS A 27 -57.75 -9.48 43.02
C CYS A 27 -57.92 -9.24 44.54
N SER A 28 -57.95 -7.93 44.87
CA SER A 28 -58.94 -7.19 45.69
C SER A 28 -58.84 -7.10 47.24
N TRP A 29 -58.47 -5.88 47.67
CA TRP A 29 -59.06 -4.92 48.64
C TRP A 29 -59.23 -5.18 50.16
N SER A 30 -58.69 -4.16 50.88
CA SER A 30 -58.98 -3.62 52.23
C SER A 30 -58.52 -4.49 53.42
N THR A 31 -57.90 -3.96 54.47
CA THR A 31 -58.12 -2.69 55.20
C THR A 31 -56.83 -2.20 55.89
N THR A 32 -56.77 -0.87 56.09
CA THR A 32 -56.18 -0.06 57.20
C THR A 32 -55.35 -0.82 58.26
N GLU A 33 -54.20 -0.34 58.76
CA GLU A 33 -53.93 1.01 59.23
C GLU A 33 -52.43 1.20 59.56
N ASP A 34 -52.04 2.46 59.68
CA ASP A 34 -50.71 3.04 59.83
C ASP A 34 -49.79 2.46 60.93
N VAL A 35 -48.47 2.55 60.73
CA VAL A 35 -47.55 3.37 61.56
C VAL A 35 -46.17 3.46 60.90
N MET A 36 -45.68 4.69 60.77
CA MET A 36 -44.37 5.12 60.29
C MET A 36 -43.19 4.41 60.96
N PHE A 37 -42.20 3.95 60.17
CA PHE A 37 -40.79 3.94 60.58
C PHE A 37 -39.84 4.03 59.37
N GLY A 38 -38.99 5.07 59.39
CA GLY A 38 -37.61 5.06 58.92
C GLY A 38 -37.31 4.62 57.49
N LYS A 39 -37.06 5.59 56.60
CA LYS A 39 -36.28 5.38 55.37
C LYS A 39 -34.89 4.85 55.74
N LEU A 40 -34.66 3.53 55.66
CA LEU A 40 -33.31 2.99 55.49
C LEU A 40 -32.94 3.10 54.01
N SER A 41 -32.15 4.11 53.68
CA SER A 41 -31.45 4.16 52.41
C SER A 41 -30.35 3.09 52.43
N LEU A 42 -30.62 1.92 51.85
CA LEU A 42 -29.56 0.99 51.46
C LEU A 42 -28.82 1.59 50.27
N THR A 43 -27.74 2.32 50.54
CA THR A 43 -26.72 2.61 49.53
C THR A 43 -26.01 1.30 49.19
N ALA A 44 -26.47 0.61 48.15
CA ALA A 44 -25.70 -0.44 47.52
C ALA A 44 -24.51 0.21 46.80
N SER A 45 -23.35 0.22 47.45
CA SER A 45 -22.09 0.58 46.81
C SER A 45 -21.75 -0.49 45.76
N TYR A 46 -22.15 -0.24 44.51
CA TYR A 46 -21.56 -0.91 43.36
C TYR A 46 -20.14 -0.36 43.19
N LEU A 47 -19.16 -1.01 43.81
CA LEU A 47 -17.78 -0.93 43.38
C LEU A 47 -17.70 -1.59 42.01
N LEU A 48 -17.85 -0.80 40.94
CA LEU A 48 -17.36 -1.19 39.63
C LEU A 48 -15.84 -1.30 39.74
N PHE A 49 -15.33 -2.51 39.91
CA PHE A 49 -13.98 -2.81 39.46
C PHE A 49 -14.02 -2.77 37.93
N ALA A 50 -13.75 -1.60 37.37
CA ALA A 50 -13.28 -1.49 36.00
C ALA A 50 -11.94 -2.23 35.95
N TYR A 51 -11.98 -3.52 35.60
CA TYR A 51 -10.77 -4.26 35.30
C TYR A 51 -10.12 -3.58 34.09
N THR A 52 -8.94 -3.05 34.29
CA THR A 52 -8.10 -2.42 33.28
C THR A 52 -7.70 -3.46 32.23
N ALA A 53 -8.51 -3.62 31.18
CA ALA A 53 -8.08 -4.23 29.93
C ALA A 53 -7.34 -3.22 29.01
N VAL A 54 -7.13 -2.00 29.48
CA VAL A 54 -6.49 -0.91 28.72
C VAL A 54 -4.95 -0.99 28.75
N GLY A 55 -4.37 -1.95 29.48
CA GLY A 55 -2.92 -2.08 29.66
C GLY A 55 -2.20 -2.90 28.59
N GLU A 56 -2.80 -3.97 28.05
CA GLU A 56 -2.15 -4.85 27.06
C GLU A 56 -2.24 -4.29 25.62
N ASP A 57 -3.38 -3.72 25.23
CA ASP A 57 -3.59 -3.16 23.88
C ASP A 57 -2.77 -1.87 23.63
N ALA A 58 -2.52 -1.07 24.66
CA ALA A 58 -1.72 0.15 24.55
C ALA A 58 -0.22 -0.15 24.37
N ASP A 59 0.29 -1.20 25.01
CA ASP A 59 1.69 -1.61 24.94
C ASP A 59 1.98 -2.38 23.63
N LEU A 60 1.01 -3.14 23.12
CA LEU A 60 1.07 -3.79 21.81
C LEU A 60 1.12 -2.78 20.65
N ASN A 61 0.26 -1.76 20.64
CA ASN A 61 0.28 -0.70 19.63
C ASN A 61 1.59 0.11 19.62
N ALA A 62 2.25 0.26 20.79
CA ALA A 62 3.56 0.88 20.89
C ALA A 62 4.70 -0.02 20.35
N SER A 63 4.50 -1.34 20.31
CA SER A 63 5.48 -2.33 19.83
C SER A 63 5.40 -2.65 18.33
N LEU A 64 4.30 -2.29 17.65
CA LEU A 64 4.14 -2.55 16.22
C LEU A 64 5.12 -1.73 15.38
N ARG A 65 5.68 -2.37 14.35
CA ARG A 65 6.59 -1.76 13.38
C ARG A 65 5.94 -1.70 12.02
N LEU A 66 6.43 -0.82 11.16
CA LEU A 66 5.92 -0.66 9.80
C LEU A 66 5.80 -2.00 9.05
N ASN A 67 6.81 -2.86 9.14
CA ASN A 67 6.82 -4.14 8.41
C ASN A 67 5.99 -5.25 9.08
N HIS A 68 5.33 -4.98 10.22
CA HIS A 68 4.45 -5.93 10.92
C HIS A 68 2.99 -5.83 10.46
N ILE A 69 2.67 -4.94 9.52
CA ILE A 69 1.33 -4.82 8.94
C ILE A 69 1.33 -5.26 7.48
N GLN A 70 0.16 -5.61 6.97
CA GLN A 70 -0.10 -5.80 5.54
C GLN A 70 -1.16 -4.79 5.09
N VAL A 71 -0.98 -4.26 3.89
CA VAL A 71 -1.90 -3.32 3.24
C VAL A 71 -2.17 -3.78 1.81
N VAL A 72 -3.32 -3.37 1.27
CA VAL A 72 -3.55 -3.43 -0.17
C VAL A 72 -2.90 -2.19 -0.81
N GLY A 73 -2.27 -2.40 -1.95
CA GLY A 73 -1.85 -1.34 -2.86
C GLY A 73 -2.56 -1.46 -4.21
N THR A 74 -2.70 -0.35 -4.93
CA THR A 74 -3.14 -0.40 -6.33
C THR A 74 -1.96 -0.49 -7.28
N HIS A 75 -2.06 -1.40 -8.24
CA HIS A 75 -1.13 -1.51 -9.36
C HIS A 75 -1.51 -0.47 -10.41
N ASN A 76 -0.53 0.28 -10.93
CA ASN A 76 -0.74 1.43 -11.81
C ASN A 76 -1.80 2.42 -11.30
N SER A 77 -1.67 2.93 -10.06
CA SER A 77 -2.73 3.72 -9.38
C SER A 77 -3.26 4.90 -10.17
N TYR A 78 -2.48 5.45 -11.08
CA TYR A 78 -2.84 6.60 -11.90
C TYR A 78 -3.70 6.23 -13.12
N HIS A 79 -3.75 4.95 -13.50
CA HIS A 79 -4.25 4.49 -14.80
C HIS A 79 -5.74 4.78 -15.02
N ARG A 80 -6.04 5.30 -16.21
CA ARG A 80 -7.38 5.42 -16.80
C ARG A 80 -7.42 4.56 -18.06
N GLU A 81 -8.50 3.80 -18.22
CA GLU A 81 -8.75 3.06 -19.45
C GLU A 81 -8.94 4.05 -20.59
N ILE A 82 -8.22 3.81 -21.68
CA ILE A 82 -8.37 4.52 -22.95
C ILE A 82 -9.84 4.69 -23.37
N SER A 83 -10.13 5.82 -24.01
CA SER A 83 -11.49 6.12 -24.46
C SER A 83 -11.94 5.21 -25.60
N LEU A 84 -13.27 5.15 -25.81
CA LEU A 84 -13.85 4.43 -26.95
C LEU A 84 -13.35 4.96 -28.31
N ALA A 85 -12.97 6.24 -28.38
CA ALA A 85 -12.45 6.84 -29.60
C ALA A 85 -11.03 6.35 -29.91
N GLU A 86 -10.24 6.04 -28.89
CA GLU A 86 -8.86 5.54 -29.03
C GLU A 86 -8.81 4.04 -29.28
N ARG A 87 -9.82 3.30 -28.83
CA ARG A 87 -9.81 1.84 -28.74
C ARG A 87 -9.38 1.12 -30.02
N THR A 88 -9.89 1.51 -31.19
CA THR A 88 -9.51 0.85 -32.45
C THR A 88 -8.02 1.05 -32.79
N ALA A 89 -7.48 2.24 -32.54
CA ALA A 89 -6.05 2.49 -32.72
C ALA A 89 -5.24 1.72 -31.68
N PHE A 90 -5.66 1.75 -30.42
CA PHE A 90 -5.01 1.05 -29.31
C PHE A 90 -4.90 -0.47 -29.57
N GLU A 91 -6.03 -1.14 -29.84
CA GLU A 91 -6.09 -2.59 -30.09
C GLU A 91 -5.24 -3.04 -31.29
N LYS A 92 -4.94 -2.13 -32.22
CA LYS A 92 -4.10 -2.41 -33.38
C LYS A 92 -2.61 -2.50 -33.04
N TYR A 93 -2.15 -1.73 -32.04
CA TYR A 93 -0.73 -1.58 -31.73
C TYR A 93 -0.32 -2.21 -30.40
N MET A 94 -1.27 -2.43 -29.49
CA MET A 94 -0.99 -2.97 -28.16
C MET A 94 -1.21 -4.49 -28.10
N PRO A 95 -0.24 -5.26 -27.61
CA PRO A 95 -0.43 -6.69 -27.34
C PRO A 95 -1.31 -6.87 -26.10
N LYS A 96 -2.24 -7.83 -26.15
CA LYS A 96 -3.22 -8.10 -25.08
C LYS A 96 -3.90 -6.82 -24.56
N PRO A 97 -4.54 -6.02 -25.45
CA PRO A 97 -5.12 -4.73 -25.08
C PRO A 97 -6.16 -4.85 -23.97
N GLU A 98 -6.78 -6.02 -23.82
CA GLU A 98 -7.72 -6.32 -22.76
C GLU A 98 -7.16 -6.17 -21.35
N ASN A 99 -5.83 -6.30 -21.15
CA ASN A 99 -5.20 -6.09 -19.86
C ASN A 99 -5.18 -4.62 -19.40
N TYR A 100 -5.54 -3.69 -20.28
CA TYR A 100 -5.60 -2.25 -20.01
C TYR A 100 -7.04 -1.78 -19.82
N TYR A 101 -8.01 -2.70 -19.89
CA TYR A 101 -9.42 -2.37 -19.70
C TYR A 101 -9.74 -2.40 -18.20
N TYR A 102 -9.28 -1.38 -17.48
CA TYR A 102 -9.69 -1.03 -16.12
C TYR A 102 -9.34 0.43 -15.82
N SER A 103 -9.95 1.01 -14.80
CA SER A 103 -9.65 2.38 -14.38
C SER A 103 -9.65 2.49 -12.88
N HIS A 104 -8.69 3.23 -12.33
CA HIS A 104 -8.73 3.58 -10.92
C HIS A 104 -9.55 4.85 -10.68
N SER A 105 -9.98 5.05 -9.43
CA SER A 105 -10.47 6.37 -9.00
C SER A 105 -9.29 7.34 -8.88
N ASN A 106 -9.53 8.64 -8.68
CA ASN A 106 -8.40 9.54 -8.35
C ASN A 106 -7.68 9.09 -7.07
N LEU A 107 -6.42 9.49 -6.91
CA LEU A 107 -5.55 8.95 -5.85
C LEU A 107 -6.16 9.14 -4.44
N ALA A 108 -6.76 10.30 -4.17
CA ALA A 108 -7.42 10.58 -2.88
C ALA A 108 -8.62 9.65 -2.60
N ASN A 109 -9.40 9.31 -3.62
CA ASN A 109 -10.53 8.39 -3.48
C ASN A 109 -10.07 6.94 -3.26
N GLN A 110 -8.94 6.54 -3.85
CA GLN A 110 -8.35 5.23 -3.57
C GLN A 110 -8.02 5.12 -2.07
N LEU A 111 -7.36 6.15 -1.52
CA LEU A 111 -7.03 6.21 -0.09
C LEU A 111 -8.26 6.26 0.83
N SER A 112 -9.29 7.05 0.45
CA SER A 112 -10.46 7.32 1.30
C SER A 112 -11.52 6.22 1.25
N TYR A 113 -11.75 5.64 0.08
CA TYR A 113 -12.93 4.80 -0.17
C TYR A 113 -12.59 3.38 -0.61
N GLN A 114 -11.35 3.13 -1.04
CA GLN A 114 -10.88 1.79 -1.41
C GLN A 114 -9.91 1.20 -0.37
N GLY A 115 -9.62 1.95 0.70
CA GLY A 115 -8.86 1.46 1.85
C GLY A 115 -7.40 1.11 1.56
N VAL A 116 -6.85 1.52 0.41
CA VAL A 116 -5.46 1.17 0.03
C VAL A 116 -4.46 2.09 0.74
N ARG A 117 -3.29 1.57 1.10
CA ARG A 117 -2.18 2.35 1.69
C ARG A 117 -0.87 2.16 0.93
N SER A 118 -0.97 1.65 -0.29
CA SER A 118 0.12 1.68 -1.25
C SER A 118 -0.39 2.07 -2.64
N LEU A 119 0.42 2.81 -3.38
CA LEU A 119 0.12 3.33 -4.71
C LEU A 119 1.34 3.15 -5.62
N GLU A 120 1.12 2.96 -6.91
CA GLU A 120 2.17 2.85 -7.93
C GLU A 120 2.05 4.00 -8.93
N LEU A 121 3.17 4.64 -9.25
CA LEU A 121 3.28 5.70 -10.26
C LEU A 121 4.39 5.37 -11.27
N ASP A 122 4.02 5.32 -12.55
CA ASP A 122 4.96 5.16 -13.65
C ASP A 122 5.45 6.54 -14.05
N LEU A 123 6.77 6.74 -14.00
CA LEU A 123 7.40 8.02 -14.24
C LEU A 123 8.10 8.02 -15.60
N HIS A 124 7.85 9.08 -16.36
CA HIS A 124 8.42 9.32 -17.68
C HIS A 124 9.22 10.64 -17.68
N PRO A 125 10.48 10.65 -18.12
CA PRO A 125 11.31 11.86 -18.12
C PRO A 125 10.91 12.83 -19.24
N ASP A 126 10.75 14.11 -18.90
CA ASP A 126 10.48 15.18 -19.87
C ASP A 126 11.18 16.48 -19.45
N ASP A 127 12.51 16.49 -19.61
CA ASP A 127 13.38 17.55 -19.09
C ASP A 127 13.03 18.94 -19.63
N GLU A 128 12.60 19.03 -20.90
CA GLU A 128 12.27 20.29 -21.58
C GLU A 128 10.76 20.57 -21.61
N GLY A 129 9.93 19.55 -21.39
CA GLY A 129 8.47 19.63 -21.50
C GLY A 129 7.96 19.40 -22.92
N GLY A 130 6.71 18.93 -23.01
CA GLY A 130 6.00 18.75 -24.28
C GLY A 130 6.43 17.53 -25.09
N LEU A 131 7.33 16.68 -24.58
CA LEU A 131 7.79 15.46 -25.29
C LEU A 131 6.61 14.54 -25.66
N TYR A 132 5.63 14.47 -24.77
CA TYR A 132 4.47 13.57 -24.89
C TYR A 132 3.21 14.27 -25.43
N ASN A 133 3.28 15.54 -25.87
CA ASN A 133 2.13 16.29 -26.37
C ASN A 133 2.17 16.55 -27.89
N PRO A 134 1.12 16.19 -28.67
CA PRO A 134 0.08 15.25 -28.31
C PRO A 134 0.60 13.80 -28.42
N PRO A 135 0.11 12.87 -27.58
CA PRO A 135 0.44 11.45 -27.67
C PRO A 135 0.18 10.89 -29.07
N LEU A 136 1.03 9.96 -29.53
CA LEU A 136 0.85 9.37 -30.86
C LEU A 136 -0.52 8.67 -31.01
N LEU A 137 -1.03 8.01 -29.97
CA LEU A 137 -2.33 7.35 -30.00
C LEU A 137 -3.45 8.30 -30.48
N TRP A 138 -3.43 9.56 -30.03
CA TRP A 138 -4.42 10.55 -30.43
C TRP A 138 -4.34 10.87 -31.92
N LYS A 139 -3.13 10.94 -32.48
CA LYS A 139 -2.91 11.13 -33.92
C LYS A 139 -3.41 9.92 -34.71
N LEU A 140 -3.12 8.71 -34.21
CA LEU A 140 -3.53 7.44 -34.84
C LEU A 140 -5.06 7.23 -34.80
N ALA A 141 -5.70 7.67 -33.73
CA ALA A 141 -7.15 7.66 -33.56
C ALA A 141 -7.86 8.87 -34.21
N ASN A 142 -7.10 9.80 -34.80
CA ASN A 142 -7.60 11.02 -35.43
C ASN A 142 -8.50 11.84 -34.50
N LEU A 143 -8.06 11.98 -33.24
CA LEU A 143 -8.78 12.76 -32.23
C LEU A 143 -8.69 14.26 -32.49
N THR A 144 -9.70 14.98 -32.01
CA THR A 144 -9.75 16.44 -31.96
C THR A 144 -9.77 16.90 -30.51
N ASN A 145 -9.56 18.19 -30.23
CA ASN A 145 -9.67 18.74 -28.88
C ASN A 145 -11.04 18.47 -28.20
N ALA A 146 -12.09 18.16 -28.98
CA ALA A 146 -13.40 17.81 -28.43
C ALA A 146 -13.53 16.33 -28.02
N THR A 147 -12.58 15.49 -28.41
CA THR A 147 -12.63 14.03 -28.22
C THR A 147 -11.39 13.48 -27.50
N THR A 148 -10.40 14.31 -27.18
CA THR A 148 -9.26 13.88 -26.36
C THR A 148 -9.72 13.60 -24.93
N PRO A 149 -9.19 12.56 -24.25
CA PRO A 149 -9.62 12.19 -22.89
C PRO A 149 -9.29 13.26 -21.84
N PHE A 150 -8.28 14.08 -22.11
CA PHE A 150 -7.84 15.19 -21.28
C PHE A 150 -7.28 16.35 -22.14
N ASP A 151 -6.97 17.48 -21.50
CA ASP A 151 -6.29 18.62 -22.14
C ASP A 151 -4.79 18.34 -22.23
N GLY A 152 -4.28 18.14 -23.45
CA GLY A 152 -2.87 17.81 -23.71
C GLY A 152 -1.87 18.86 -23.20
N ALA A 153 -2.30 20.11 -22.99
CA ALA A 153 -1.46 21.16 -22.43
C ALA A 153 -0.90 20.82 -21.04
N VAL A 154 -1.52 19.86 -20.32
CA VAL A 154 -1.00 19.34 -19.04
C VAL A 154 0.38 18.68 -19.19
N LEU A 155 0.75 18.23 -20.39
CA LEU A 155 2.02 17.59 -20.71
C LEU A 155 3.09 18.57 -21.21
N ASP A 156 2.76 19.85 -21.42
CA ASP A 156 3.68 20.87 -21.93
C ASP A 156 4.77 21.32 -20.93
N PRO A 157 4.50 21.47 -19.62
CA PRO A 157 5.53 21.88 -18.67
C PRO A 157 6.67 20.86 -18.60
N SER A 158 7.89 21.28 -18.27
CA SER A 158 8.99 20.37 -17.97
C SER A 158 8.75 19.56 -16.69
N GLY A 159 9.51 18.48 -16.52
CA GLY A 159 9.45 17.59 -15.35
C GLY A 159 8.77 16.26 -15.65
N LEU A 160 8.67 15.42 -14.62
CA LEU A 160 8.24 14.04 -14.76
C LEU A 160 6.75 13.92 -15.12
N LYS A 161 6.44 13.06 -16.09
CA LYS A 161 5.07 12.72 -16.50
C LYS A 161 4.63 11.38 -15.92
N VAL A 162 3.32 11.23 -15.77
CA VAL A 162 2.70 10.05 -15.17
C VAL A 162 1.64 9.48 -16.10
N PHE A 163 1.93 8.32 -16.68
CA PHE A 163 1.04 7.49 -17.51
C PHE A 163 1.71 6.14 -17.78
N HIS A 164 1.01 5.20 -18.40
CA HIS A 164 1.40 3.78 -18.35
C HIS A 164 2.32 3.34 -19.49
N VAL A 165 2.03 3.75 -20.73
CA VAL A 165 2.82 3.33 -21.90
C VAL A 165 3.10 4.54 -22.79
N THR A 166 4.38 4.74 -23.11
CA THR A 166 4.82 5.80 -24.01
C THR A 166 4.03 5.77 -25.30
N ASP A 167 3.43 6.91 -25.64
CA ASP A 167 2.65 7.17 -26.85
C ASP A 167 1.33 6.39 -27.03
N LEU A 168 1.14 5.28 -26.32
CA LEU A 168 0.04 4.35 -26.57
C LEU A 168 -0.95 4.20 -25.42
N ASP A 169 -0.61 4.59 -24.19
CA ASP A 169 -1.53 4.56 -23.05
C ASP A 169 -1.29 5.76 -22.12
N PRO A 170 -1.63 6.98 -22.59
CA PRO A 170 -1.29 8.23 -21.91
C PRO A 170 -2.30 8.61 -20.82
N ASP A 171 -3.43 7.91 -20.72
CA ASP A 171 -4.57 8.34 -19.92
C ASP A 171 -4.33 8.10 -18.42
N SER A 172 -4.40 9.20 -17.66
CA SER A 172 -4.11 9.19 -16.23
C SER A 172 -5.07 10.05 -15.41
N VAL A 173 -5.19 9.77 -14.11
CA VAL A 173 -5.90 10.64 -13.14
C VAL A 173 -5.13 11.92 -12.82
N CYS A 174 -3.80 11.92 -13.00
CA CYS A 174 -2.89 13.05 -12.81
C CYS A 174 -1.67 12.85 -13.74
N HIS A 175 -1.26 13.88 -14.49
CA HIS A 175 -0.32 13.68 -15.61
C HIS A 175 1.10 14.17 -15.35
N THR A 176 1.32 14.92 -14.27
CA THR A 176 2.66 15.29 -13.81
C THR A 176 2.90 14.75 -12.41
N PHE A 177 4.13 14.38 -12.10
CA PHE A 177 4.45 13.80 -10.80
C PHE A 177 4.22 14.81 -9.67
N VAL A 178 4.60 16.07 -9.85
CA VAL A 178 4.23 17.17 -8.94
C VAL A 178 2.72 17.27 -8.71
N GLN A 179 1.88 17.13 -9.75
CA GLN A 179 0.43 17.14 -9.59
C GLN A 179 -0.03 15.96 -8.72
N CYS A 180 0.40 14.73 -9.04
CA CYS A 180 0.05 13.54 -8.28
C CYS A 180 0.45 13.65 -6.81
N LEU A 181 1.68 14.11 -6.53
CA LEU A 181 2.18 14.35 -5.17
C LEU A 181 1.37 15.42 -4.43
N THR A 182 0.95 16.48 -5.13
CA THR A 182 0.17 17.57 -4.53
C THR A 182 -1.20 17.07 -4.08
N GLU A 183 -1.87 16.26 -4.90
CA GLU A 183 -3.15 15.63 -4.54
C GLU A 183 -3.02 14.73 -3.30
N LEU A 184 -1.97 13.91 -3.26
CA LEU A 184 -1.66 13.04 -2.13
C LEU A 184 -1.35 13.82 -0.86
N LYS A 185 -0.56 14.90 -0.97
CA LYS A 185 -0.24 15.76 0.16
C LYS A 185 -1.48 16.40 0.75
N VAL A 186 -2.37 16.95 -0.09
CA VAL A 186 -3.63 17.57 0.36
C VAL A 186 -4.45 16.55 1.14
N TRP A 187 -4.55 15.31 0.65
CA TRP A 187 -5.24 14.25 1.38
C TRP A 187 -4.56 13.94 2.72
N SER A 188 -3.25 13.80 2.73
CA SER A 188 -2.47 13.50 3.94
C SER A 188 -2.54 14.63 4.98
N ASP A 189 -2.57 15.90 4.57
CA ASP A 189 -2.74 17.05 5.47
C ASP A 189 -4.12 17.02 6.16
N ALA A 190 -5.15 16.51 5.48
CA ALA A 190 -6.48 16.32 6.05
C ALA A 190 -6.59 15.07 6.96
N HIS A 191 -5.64 14.14 6.88
CA HIS A 191 -5.64 12.87 7.63
C HIS A 191 -4.31 12.65 8.37
N PRO A 192 -3.90 13.54 9.29
CA PRO A 192 -2.51 13.59 9.79
C PRO A 192 -2.03 12.32 10.53
N SER A 193 -2.94 11.43 10.94
CA SER A 193 -2.62 10.18 11.62
C SER A 193 -2.66 8.93 10.73
N HIS A 194 -2.89 9.08 9.42
CA HIS A 194 -3.06 7.94 8.51
C HIS A 194 -1.89 6.94 8.62
N ILE A 195 -2.18 5.65 8.44
CA ILE A 195 -1.16 4.62 8.25
C ILE A 195 -0.20 5.05 7.11
N PRO A 196 1.11 4.76 7.19
CA PRO A 196 2.08 5.24 6.22
C PRO A 196 1.69 4.85 4.79
N ILE A 197 1.75 5.80 3.86
CA ILE A 197 1.45 5.55 2.45
C ILE A 197 2.75 5.17 1.75
N ILE A 198 2.79 3.99 1.15
CA ILE A 198 3.97 3.49 0.44
C ILE A 198 3.74 3.64 -1.07
N ILE A 199 4.65 4.33 -1.75
CA ILE A 199 4.50 4.63 -3.18
C ILE A 199 5.63 3.95 -3.97
N ASP A 200 5.29 2.97 -4.79
CA ASP A 200 6.17 2.44 -5.83
C ASP A 200 6.29 3.45 -6.97
N LEU A 201 7.52 3.64 -7.45
CA LEU A 201 7.85 4.48 -8.59
C LEU A 201 8.51 3.62 -9.67
N GLU A 202 7.83 3.35 -10.78
CA GLU A 202 8.43 2.65 -11.92
C GLU A 202 9.04 3.67 -12.88
N LEU A 203 10.36 3.69 -13.00
CA LEU A 203 11.03 4.58 -13.96
C LEU A 203 10.96 3.97 -15.36
N LYS A 204 10.10 4.53 -16.22
CA LYS A 204 9.77 3.98 -17.53
C LYS A 204 10.76 4.40 -18.60
N SER A 205 11.04 3.48 -19.50
CA SER A 205 11.85 3.71 -20.71
C SER A 205 11.30 2.93 -21.90
N ASP A 206 10.03 2.54 -21.84
CA ASP A 206 9.36 1.81 -22.91
C ASP A 206 9.10 2.75 -24.09
N ALA A 207 9.13 2.18 -25.29
CA ALA A 207 8.92 2.90 -26.54
C ALA A 207 8.27 2.00 -27.61
N PRO A 208 7.13 1.35 -27.31
CA PRO A 208 6.53 0.38 -28.23
C PRO A 208 6.10 1.01 -29.57
N ALA A 209 5.79 2.32 -29.56
CA ALA A 209 5.41 3.08 -30.75
C ALA A 209 6.59 3.54 -31.62
N CYS A 210 7.85 3.33 -31.23
CA CYS A 210 9.01 3.84 -31.97
C CYS A 210 9.00 3.42 -33.46
N SER A 211 8.64 2.16 -33.75
CA SER A 211 8.59 1.63 -35.12
C SER A 211 7.50 2.24 -36.02
N ILE A 212 6.54 2.96 -35.43
CA ILE A 212 5.40 3.58 -36.11
C ILE A 212 5.39 5.11 -36.00
N GLY A 213 6.54 5.71 -35.66
CA GLY A 213 6.73 7.16 -35.60
C GLY A 213 6.48 7.78 -34.23
N GLY A 214 6.48 6.98 -33.17
CA GLY A 214 6.51 7.45 -31.79
C GLY A 214 7.92 7.77 -31.30
N ILE A 215 8.01 8.11 -30.02
CA ILE A 215 9.25 8.38 -29.30
C ILE A 215 10.14 7.13 -29.32
N CYS A 216 11.45 7.32 -29.46
CA CYS A 216 12.43 6.25 -29.59
C CYS A 216 13.57 6.41 -28.59
N PRO A 217 14.07 5.35 -27.93
CA PRO A 217 15.14 5.48 -26.93
C PRO A 217 16.47 6.01 -27.49
N THR A 218 16.66 5.93 -28.81
CA THR A 218 17.91 6.32 -29.49
C THR A 218 18.21 7.82 -29.45
N ASP A 219 17.23 8.66 -29.13
CA ASP A 219 17.44 10.11 -28.94
C ASP A 219 17.89 10.46 -27.51
N GLY A 220 17.96 9.47 -26.61
CA GLY A 220 18.32 9.64 -25.21
C GLY A 220 17.24 10.26 -24.33
N SER A 221 16.07 10.64 -24.88
CA SER A 221 14.96 11.24 -24.13
C SER A 221 14.44 10.32 -23.02
N LEU A 222 14.43 9.00 -23.26
CA LEU A 222 13.95 7.98 -22.32
C LEU A 222 15.03 7.38 -21.40
N ASN A 223 16.28 7.86 -21.48
CA ASN A 223 17.38 7.29 -20.70
C ASN A 223 17.39 7.78 -19.25
N TRP A 224 17.43 6.89 -18.28
CA TRP A 224 17.60 7.26 -16.88
C TRP A 224 19.07 7.39 -16.49
N THR A 225 19.57 8.63 -16.51
CA THR A 225 20.88 8.97 -15.96
C THR A 225 20.75 9.26 -14.46
N LEU A 226 21.86 9.21 -13.71
CA LEU A 226 21.83 9.57 -12.29
C LEU A 226 21.16 10.94 -12.04
N PRO A 227 21.47 12.04 -12.76
CA PRO A 227 20.76 13.31 -12.61
C PRO A 227 19.23 13.21 -12.76
N ARG A 228 18.72 12.44 -13.73
CA ARG A 228 17.26 12.23 -13.89
C ARG A 228 16.68 11.38 -12.77
N ILE A 229 17.41 10.39 -12.27
CA ILE A 229 16.96 9.63 -11.09
C ILE A 229 16.89 10.55 -9.87
N LEU A 230 17.84 11.48 -9.70
CA LEU A 230 17.82 12.45 -8.61
C LEU A 230 16.74 13.51 -8.76
N SER A 231 16.33 13.86 -9.98
CA SER A 231 15.20 14.79 -10.18
C SER A 231 13.87 14.24 -9.66
N VAL A 232 13.73 12.91 -9.53
CA VAL A 232 12.60 12.29 -8.82
C VAL A 232 12.58 12.75 -7.35
N GLU A 233 13.74 12.77 -6.69
CA GLU A 233 13.84 13.25 -5.31
C GLU A 233 13.55 14.75 -5.21
N ASP A 234 14.06 15.53 -6.16
CA ASP A 234 13.84 16.97 -6.20
C ASP A 234 12.35 17.28 -6.31
N GLU A 235 11.61 16.58 -7.18
CA GLU A 235 10.15 16.75 -7.29
C GLU A 235 9.41 16.28 -6.02
N ILE A 236 9.80 15.15 -5.40
CA ILE A 236 9.24 14.70 -4.11
C ILE A 236 9.42 15.79 -3.05
N GLN A 237 10.65 16.29 -2.88
CA GLN A 237 10.98 17.26 -1.83
C GLN A 237 10.43 18.66 -2.12
N SER A 238 10.12 18.98 -3.39
CA SER A 238 9.44 20.23 -3.75
C SER A 238 7.99 20.30 -3.24
N VAL A 239 7.35 19.13 -3.06
CA VAL A 239 5.95 19.04 -2.65
C VAL A 239 5.82 18.53 -1.21
N ILE A 240 6.46 17.40 -0.89
CA ILE A 240 6.31 16.70 0.38
C ILE A 240 7.39 17.17 1.36
N PRO A 241 7.01 17.78 2.49
CA PRO A 241 7.98 18.27 3.47
C PRO A 241 8.65 17.11 4.21
N ARG A 242 9.89 17.32 4.67
CA ARG A 242 10.75 16.27 5.25
C ARG A 242 10.11 15.51 6.41
N GLU A 243 9.31 16.17 7.25
CA GLU A 243 8.60 15.58 8.39
C GLU A 243 7.53 14.56 7.98
N LYS A 244 7.03 14.67 6.74
CA LYS A 244 6.10 13.72 6.11
C LYS A 244 6.80 12.65 5.29
N LEU A 245 8.14 12.60 5.28
CA LEU A 245 8.90 11.57 4.58
C LEU A 245 9.45 10.55 5.58
N LEU A 246 9.34 9.27 5.21
CA LEU A 246 10.12 8.18 5.77
C LEU A 246 11.19 7.80 4.75
N THR A 247 12.44 8.15 5.02
CA THR A 247 13.57 7.91 4.11
C THR A 247 14.47 6.76 4.60
N PRO A 248 15.37 6.23 3.76
CA PRO A 248 16.40 5.27 4.19
C PRO A 248 17.16 5.68 5.45
N ASP A 249 17.47 6.98 5.59
CA ASP A 249 18.21 7.51 6.75
C ASP A 249 17.40 7.43 8.07
N ASP A 250 16.07 7.44 8.00
CA ASP A 250 15.20 7.25 9.18
C ASP A 250 15.24 5.80 9.69
N VAL A 251 15.53 4.86 8.78
CA VAL A 251 15.61 3.42 9.04
C VAL A 251 17.02 3.03 9.49
N ARG A 252 18.06 3.55 8.85
CA ARG A 252 19.46 3.29 9.24
C ARG A 252 19.73 3.64 10.70
N LYS A 253 20.56 2.84 11.38
CA LYS A 253 20.94 3.04 12.78
C LYS A 253 22.45 2.97 12.97
N GLY A 254 23.03 4.03 13.52
CA GLY A 254 24.46 4.09 13.85
C GLY A 254 25.33 3.84 12.62
N ASN A 255 26.25 2.88 12.74
CA ASN A 255 27.20 2.52 11.67
C ASN A 255 26.75 1.30 10.84
N LEU A 256 25.51 0.83 11.04
CA LEU A 256 24.97 -0.29 10.28
C LEU A 256 24.58 0.15 8.87
N THR A 257 24.67 -0.79 7.92
CA THR A 257 23.97 -0.63 6.63
C THR A 257 22.46 -0.60 6.86
N LEU A 258 21.71 -0.17 5.85
CA LEU A 258 20.25 -0.19 5.82
C LEU A 258 19.72 -1.61 5.98
N GLU A 259 20.31 -2.57 5.27
CA GLU A 259 20.00 -3.98 5.45
C GLU A 259 20.24 -4.45 6.89
N GLN A 260 21.44 -4.24 7.43
CA GLN A 260 21.75 -4.62 8.81
C GLN A 260 20.78 -3.96 9.80
N SER A 261 20.39 -2.71 9.56
CA SER A 261 19.43 -2.00 10.42
C SER A 261 18.05 -2.69 10.42
N VAL A 262 17.52 -3.10 9.27
CA VAL A 262 16.21 -3.78 9.20
C VAL A 262 16.26 -5.21 9.71
N LEU A 263 17.37 -5.93 9.53
CA LEU A 263 17.53 -7.31 9.97
C LEU A 263 17.81 -7.42 11.48
N GLU A 264 18.63 -6.52 12.04
CA GLU A 264 19.07 -6.61 13.43
C GLU A 264 18.18 -5.82 14.39
N LEU A 265 17.68 -4.64 13.96
CA LEU A 265 16.99 -3.70 14.83
C LEU A 265 15.51 -3.48 14.43
N GLY A 266 15.13 -3.95 13.24
CA GLY A 266 13.79 -3.84 12.70
C GLY A 266 13.44 -2.43 12.19
N TRP A 267 12.29 -2.34 11.53
CA TRP A 267 11.76 -1.08 11.00
C TRP A 267 11.30 -0.11 12.10
N PRO A 268 11.20 1.20 11.81
CA PRO A 268 10.58 2.16 12.71
C PRO A 268 9.19 1.72 13.19
N SER A 269 8.81 2.18 14.39
CA SER A 269 7.49 1.85 14.94
C SER A 269 6.39 2.41 14.05
N LEU A 270 5.30 1.67 13.91
CA LEU A 270 4.14 2.09 13.12
C LEU A 270 3.62 3.45 13.61
N PHE A 271 3.64 3.69 14.93
CA PHE A 271 3.29 4.98 15.52
C PHE A 271 4.17 6.13 14.99
N SER A 272 5.49 5.94 14.95
CA SER A 272 6.43 6.96 14.45
C SER A 272 6.40 7.18 12.93
N SER A 273 5.81 6.22 12.21
CA SER A 273 5.69 6.27 10.75
C SER A 273 4.38 6.91 10.28
N ARG A 274 3.35 6.99 11.13
CA ARG A 274 2.04 7.56 10.75
C ARG A 274 2.16 8.98 10.17
N GLY A 275 1.26 9.30 9.23
CA GLY A 275 1.23 10.59 8.55
C GLY A 275 2.35 10.81 7.54
N LYS A 276 3.14 9.75 7.22
CA LYS A 276 4.28 9.83 6.31
C LYS A 276 4.08 9.07 5.01
N PHE A 277 4.83 9.48 4.02
CA PHE A 277 5.05 8.82 2.74
C PHE A 277 6.40 8.11 2.73
N MET A 278 6.44 6.93 2.13
CA MET A 278 7.65 6.19 1.84
C MET A 278 7.66 5.88 0.35
N PHE A 279 8.77 6.16 -0.34
CA PHE A 279 8.89 5.93 -1.78
C PHE A 279 9.90 4.83 -2.06
N PHE A 280 9.67 3.99 -3.06
CA PHE A 280 10.70 3.07 -3.55
C PHE A 280 10.65 2.92 -5.07
N PHE A 281 11.79 2.71 -5.72
CA PHE A 281 11.83 2.39 -7.13
C PHE A 281 11.38 0.94 -7.37
N ASP A 282 10.40 0.73 -8.25
CA ASP A 282 9.90 -0.62 -8.60
C ASP A 282 10.85 -1.36 -9.55
N ASN A 283 11.71 -0.64 -10.29
CA ASN A 283 12.59 -1.19 -11.32
C ASN A 283 13.38 -2.41 -10.84
N ASP A 284 13.37 -3.49 -11.62
CA ASP A 284 14.09 -4.71 -11.26
C ASP A 284 15.60 -4.48 -11.26
N PRO A 285 16.31 -4.87 -10.18
CA PRO A 285 17.74 -4.68 -10.10
C PRO A 285 18.44 -5.59 -11.12
N ASN A 286 19.44 -5.05 -11.80
CA ASN A 286 20.33 -5.84 -12.64
C ASN A 286 21.79 -5.63 -12.22
N PRO A 287 22.30 -6.40 -11.24
CA PRO A 287 23.65 -6.24 -10.72
C PRO A 287 24.77 -6.39 -11.76
N SER A 288 24.47 -6.98 -12.93
CA SER A 288 25.44 -7.13 -14.02
C SER A 288 25.51 -5.87 -14.89
N ASN A 289 24.59 -4.91 -14.74
CA ASN A 289 24.51 -3.69 -15.51
C ASN A 289 24.76 -2.47 -14.60
N PRO A 290 25.96 -1.86 -14.61
CA PRO A 290 26.25 -0.70 -13.77
C PRO A 290 25.43 0.56 -14.11
N SER A 291 24.71 0.54 -15.23
CA SER A 291 23.81 1.62 -15.66
C SER A 291 22.34 1.34 -15.34
N ASP A 292 22.01 0.26 -14.63
CA ASP A 292 20.65 0.08 -14.12
C ASP A 292 20.32 1.10 -13.03
N ILE A 293 19.03 1.37 -12.83
CA ILE A 293 18.54 2.40 -11.90
C ILE A 293 19.15 2.23 -10.50
N ARG A 294 19.14 1.01 -9.96
CA ARG A 294 19.65 0.75 -8.62
C ARG A 294 21.15 1.01 -8.54
N SER A 295 21.94 0.48 -9.48
CA SER A 295 23.40 0.66 -9.48
C SER A 295 23.80 2.12 -9.60
N LEU A 296 23.11 2.92 -10.44
CA LEU A 296 23.33 4.36 -10.51
C LEU A 296 23.01 5.03 -9.17
N TYR A 297 21.87 4.70 -8.58
CA TYR A 297 21.36 5.36 -7.38
C TYR A 297 22.19 5.07 -6.12
N THR A 298 22.76 3.88 -6.01
CA THR A 298 23.63 3.45 -4.90
C THR A 298 25.12 3.78 -5.12
N SER A 299 25.49 4.36 -6.26
CA SER A 299 26.88 4.68 -6.56
C SER A 299 27.44 5.84 -5.70
N SER A 300 28.77 5.99 -5.70
CA SER A 300 29.47 7.18 -5.16
C SER A 300 29.29 7.43 -3.65
N GLY A 301 29.36 6.40 -2.81
CA GLY A 301 29.24 6.55 -1.35
C GLY A 301 27.79 6.47 -0.84
N HIS A 302 26.86 6.06 -1.70
CA HIS A 302 25.45 5.88 -1.41
C HIS A 302 25.07 4.38 -1.40
N GLU A 303 26.02 3.48 -1.14
CA GLU A 303 25.83 2.03 -1.27
C GLU A 303 24.70 1.52 -0.37
N SER A 304 24.45 2.22 0.74
CA SER A 304 23.39 1.95 1.71
C SER A 304 22.32 3.04 1.74
N LEU A 305 22.14 3.73 0.60
CA LEU A 305 21.20 4.83 0.39
C LEU A 305 21.43 6.03 1.32
N GLN A 306 22.69 6.33 1.64
CA GLN A 306 23.06 7.50 2.46
C GLN A 306 22.49 8.77 1.84
N ASN A 307 21.76 9.60 2.58
CA ASN A 307 21.23 10.87 2.09
C ASN A 307 20.33 10.74 0.84
N ARG A 308 19.73 9.57 0.62
CA ARG A 308 18.72 9.34 -0.42
C ARG A 308 17.32 9.46 0.17
N THR A 309 16.36 9.87 -0.65
CA THR A 309 14.95 9.98 -0.27
C THR A 309 14.18 8.69 -0.55
N VAL A 310 14.52 8.01 -1.63
CA VAL A 310 13.76 6.87 -2.18
C VAL A 310 14.49 5.58 -1.84
N PHE A 311 13.75 4.51 -1.53
CA PHE A 311 14.30 3.17 -1.38
C PHE A 311 14.47 2.49 -2.75
N THR A 312 15.31 1.47 -2.85
CA THR A 312 15.45 0.67 -4.08
C THR A 312 14.68 -0.64 -3.94
N ASN A 313 14.18 -1.18 -5.07
CA ASN A 313 13.96 -2.62 -5.18
C ASN A 313 15.33 -3.31 -5.18
N ALA A 314 15.74 -3.75 -4.01
CA ALA A 314 17.11 -4.18 -3.76
C ALA A 314 17.34 -5.66 -4.08
N VAL A 315 18.61 -6.05 -4.00
CA VAL A 315 19.03 -7.46 -4.00
C VAL A 315 19.29 -7.87 -2.55
N GLU A 316 18.74 -9.01 -2.11
CA GLU A 316 19.00 -9.53 -0.77
C GLU A 316 20.51 -9.71 -0.54
N GLY A 317 21.02 -9.27 0.62
CA GLY A 317 22.44 -9.33 0.99
C GLY A 317 23.21 -8.05 0.72
N GLU A 318 22.63 -7.09 0.00
CA GLU A 318 23.30 -5.86 -0.39
C GLU A 318 23.04 -4.71 0.61
N PRO A 319 23.96 -3.72 0.73
CA PRO A 319 23.86 -2.71 1.78
C PRO A 319 22.59 -1.83 1.77
N ASP A 320 21.91 -1.68 0.63
CA ASP A 320 20.65 -0.96 0.45
C ASP A 320 19.39 -1.83 0.68
N ALA A 321 19.55 -3.12 0.98
CA ALA A 321 18.43 -4.06 1.00
C ALA A 321 17.49 -3.85 2.19
N ALA A 322 16.39 -3.15 1.95
CA ALA A 322 15.26 -3.05 2.87
C ALA A 322 13.93 -3.41 2.21
N VAL A 323 13.71 -2.95 0.99
CA VAL A 323 12.50 -3.21 0.19
C VAL A 323 12.83 -4.17 -0.95
N LEU A 324 11.99 -5.18 -1.17
CA LEU A 324 12.15 -6.13 -2.28
C LEU A 324 10.82 -6.33 -3.01
N LYS A 325 10.87 -6.33 -4.34
CA LYS A 325 9.75 -6.71 -5.19
C LYS A 325 9.78 -8.20 -5.49
N ARG A 326 8.68 -8.91 -5.23
CA ARG A 326 8.47 -10.32 -5.56
C ARG A 326 7.07 -10.49 -6.14
N ASN A 327 6.92 -10.17 -7.43
CA ASN A 327 5.62 -10.07 -8.08
C ASN A 327 4.86 -11.39 -8.21
N GLU A 328 5.54 -12.54 -8.24
CA GLU A 328 4.90 -13.84 -8.41
C GLU A 328 4.89 -14.63 -7.09
N PRO A 329 3.77 -14.66 -6.34
CA PRO A 329 3.67 -15.42 -5.11
C PRO A 329 3.21 -16.87 -5.33
N ARG A 330 2.76 -17.25 -6.54
CA ARG A 330 2.20 -18.59 -6.78
C ARG A 330 3.28 -19.66 -6.78
N GLY A 331 2.88 -20.84 -6.31
CA GLY A 331 3.75 -22.01 -6.22
C GLY A 331 4.50 -22.07 -4.89
N ALA A 332 4.72 -23.30 -4.41
CA ALA A 332 5.27 -23.54 -3.07
C ALA A 332 6.66 -22.92 -2.86
N GLU A 333 7.50 -22.89 -3.90
CA GLU A 333 8.84 -22.32 -3.83
C GLU A 333 8.81 -20.79 -3.66
N ASN A 334 8.04 -20.09 -4.50
CA ASN A 334 7.90 -18.63 -4.41
C ASN A 334 7.24 -18.21 -3.10
N LEU A 335 6.20 -18.93 -2.67
CA LEU A 335 5.54 -18.67 -1.40
C LEU A 335 6.51 -18.81 -0.21
N ALA A 336 7.28 -19.90 -0.17
CA ALA A 336 8.27 -20.14 0.88
C ALA A 336 9.38 -19.10 0.86
N GLU A 337 9.81 -18.66 -0.33
CA GLU A 337 10.83 -17.63 -0.50
C GLU A 337 10.36 -16.27 0.04
N VAL A 338 9.16 -15.83 -0.33
CA VAL A 338 8.60 -14.58 0.20
C VAL A 338 8.44 -14.65 1.73
N GLN A 339 7.92 -15.76 2.26
CA GLN A 339 7.81 -15.94 3.71
C GLN A 339 9.18 -15.89 4.42
N ARG A 340 10.23 -16.45 3.79
CA ARG A 340 11.60 -16.41 4.32
C ARG A 340 12.12 -14.97 4.38
N LEU A 341 11.89 -14.19 3.33
CA LEU A 341 12.30 -12.78 3.26
C LEU A 341 11.54 -11.92 4.28
N VAL A 342 10.23 -12.13 4.40
CA VAL A 342 9.38 -11.46 5.40
C VAL A 342 9.87 -11.75 6.82
N LYS A 343 10.18 -13.02 7.13
CA LYS A 343 10.73 -13.42 8.45
C LYS A 343 12.10 -12.82 8.74
N LYS A 344 12.91 -12.54 7.72
CA LYS A 344 14.20 -11.88 7.89
C LYS A 344 14.05 -10.41 8.30
N GLY A 345 12.98 -9.74 7.88
CA GLY A 345 12.70 -8.35 8.23
C GLY A 345 12.57 -7.40 7.04
N TYR A 346 12.69 -7.90 5.81
CA TYR A 346 12.45 -7.10 4.60
C TYR A 346 10.98 -6.68 4.48
N LEU A 347 10.75 -5.54 3.82
CA LEU A 347 9.45 -5.12 3.36
C LEU A 347 9.24 -5.62 1.93
N ILE A 348 8.23 -6.45 1.71
CA ILE A 348 8.00 -7.10 0.43
C ILE A 348 6.73 -6.55 -0.23
N ARG A 349 6.86 -6.20 -1.51
CA ARG A 349 5.73 -5.97 -2.43
C ARG A 349 5.52 -7.19 -3.32
N THR A 350 4.29 -7.69 -3.38
CA THR A 350 3.87 -8.75 -4.29
C THR A 350 2.58 -8.35 -5.03
N ARG A 351 2.16 -9.15 -6.00
CA ARG A 351 0.92 -8.93 -6.75
C ARG A 351 -0.14 -9.96 -6.39
N ALA A 352 -1.40 -9.55 -6.40
CA ALA A 352 -2.56 -10.43 -6.21
C ALA A 352 -3.19 -10.90 -7.52
N ASN A 353 -2.85 -10.28 -8.66
CA ASN A 353 -3.40 -10.61 -9.96
C ASN A 353 -2.46 -10.21 -11.11
N VAL A 354 -2.69 -10.86 -12.26
CA VAL A 354 -2.32 -10.37 -13.60
C VAL A 354 -3.59 -9.71 -14.17
N PRO A 355 -3.53 -8.48 -14.72
CA PRO A 355 -4.67 -7.56 -14.81
C PRO A 355 -6.00 -8.22 -15.19
N LEU A 356 -6.31 -8.35 -16.47
CA LEU A 356 -7.59 -8.95 -16.87
C LEU A 356 -7.51 -10.48 -16.96
N GLU A 357 -6.31 -11.04 -17.16
CA GLU A 357 -6.08 -12.49 -17.23
C GLU A 357 -6.63 -13.24 -15.99
N THR A 358 -6.34 -12.76 -14.78
CA THR A 358 -6.86 -13.34 -13.53
C THR A 358 -8.38 -13.32 -13.48
N VAL A 359 -8.99 -12.20 -13.89
CA VAL A 359 -10.44 -11.99 -13.82
C VAL A 359 -11.16 -12.90 -14.82
N LEU A 360 -10.67 -13.00 -16.05
CA LEU A 360 -11.26 -13.83 -17.09
C LEU A 360 -11.06 -15.33 -16.81
N ALA A 361 -9.92 -15.71 -16.25
CA ALA A 361 -9.66 -17.08 -15.83
C ALA A 361 -10.45 -17.50 -14.58
N ARG A 362 -11.00 -16.54 -13.82
CA ARG A 362 -11.66 -16.75 -12.52
C ARG A 362 -10.76 -17.47 -11.52
N ASP A 363 -9.47 -17.12 -11.53
CA ASP A 363 -8.45 -17.79 -10.73
C ASP A 363 -7.97 -16.89 -9.58
N GLY A 364 -8.45 -17.17 -8.37
CA GLY A 364 -8.05 -16.45 -7.15
C GLY A 364 -6.69 -16.84 -6.57
N THR A 365 -5.99 -17.82 -7.14
CA THR A 365 -4.80 -18.43 -6.53
C THR A 365 -3.71 -17.41 -6.21
N MET A 366 -3.44 -16.46 -7.11
CA MET A 366 -2.41 -15.45 -6.90
C MET A 366 -2.74 -14.53 -5.71
N ARG A 367 -4.00 -14.14 -5.53
CA ARG A 367 -4.48 -13.34 -4.39
C ARG A 367 -4.33 -14.09 -3.08
N GLU A 368 -4.71 -15.36 -3.06
CA GLU A 368 -4.62 -16.21 -1.87
C GLU A 368 -3.17 -16.39 -1.44
N ASN A 369 -2.28 -16.71 -2.39
CA ASN A 369 -0.86 -16.84 -2.10
C ASN A 369 -0.19 -15.51 -1.76
N ALA A 370 -0.60 -14.39 -2.36
CA ALA A 370 -0.11 -13.06 -1.98
C ALA A 370 -0.36 -12.79 -0.49
N TRP A 371 -1.58 -13.06 -0.01
CA TRP A 371 -1.92 -12.92 1.40
C TRP A 371 -1.17 -13.89 2.31
N GLU A 372 -1.08 -15.17 1.92
CA GLU A 372 -0.41 -16.23 2.67
C GLU A 372 1.11 -16.04 2.75
N SER A 373 1.71 -15.38 1.74
CA SER A 373 3.14 -15.13 1.67
C SER A 373 3.65 -14.23 2.80
N GLY A 374 2.76 -13.42 3.39
CA GLY A 374 3.13 -12.40 4.37
C GLY A 374 3.79 -11.16 3.75
N ALA A 375 3.77 -10.98 2.42
CA ALA A 375 4.19 -9.72 1.82
C ALA A 375 3.40 -8.54 2.43
N GLN A 376 4.11 -7.48 2.80
CA GLN A 376 3.51 -6.31 3.45
C GLN A 376 2.64 -5.49 2.49
N ILE A 377 2.97 -5.49 1.19
CA ILE A 377 2.18 -4.82 0.17
C ILE A 377 1.63 -5.88 -0.79
N VAL A 378 0.31 -5.98 -0.86
CA VAL A 378 -0.41 -6.81 -1.82
C VAL A 378 -1.01 -5.89 -2.88
N SER A 379 -0.32 -5.78 -4.02
CA SER A 379 -0.70 -4.88 -5.12
C SER A 379 -1.75 -5.52 -6.05
N THR A 380 -2.74 -4.75 -6.48
CA THR A 380 -3.84 -5.20 -7.35
C THR A 380 -4.37 -4.13 -8.30
N ASP A 381 -4.93 -4.55 -9.43
CA ASP A 381 -5.73 -3.68 -10.29
C ASP A 381 -7.20 -3.55 -9.82
N TYR A 382 -7.63 -4.33 -8.80
CA TYR A 382 -9.03 -4.43 -8.35
C TYR A 382 -9.18 -4.30 -6.81
N PRO A 383 -8.90 -3.13 -6.23
CA PRO A 383 -8.97 -2.90 -4.78
C PRO A 383 -10.41 -2.77 -4.22
N ALA A 384 -11.43 -2.71 -5.08
CA ALA A 384 -12.80 -2.45 -4.66
C ALA A 384 -13.85 -3.27 -5.42
N TRP A 385 -14.92 -3.62 -4.73
CA TRP A 385 -16.09 -4.29 -5.31
C TRP A 385 -16.66 -3.52 -6.50
N GLY A 386 -17.14 -4.27 -7.49
CA GLY A 386 -17.74 -3.72 -8.71
C GLY A 386 -16.74 -3.41 -9.84
N MET A 387 -15.44 -3.27 -9.55
CA MET A 387 -14.43 -2.96 -10.58
C MET A 387 -14.31 -4.08 -11.64
N ALA A 388 -14.41 -5.34 -11.21
CA ALA A 388 -14.37 -6.49 -12.10
C ALA A 388 -15.77 -6.93 -12.61
N ALA A 389 -16.86 -6.35 -12.09
CA ALA A 389 -18.22 -6.85 -12.32
C ALA A 389 -18.62 -6.87 -13.81
N ARG A 390 -18.14 -5.91 -14.60
CA ARG A 390 -18.39 -5.87 -16.05
C ARG A 390 -17.81 -7.07 -16.81
N TRP A 391 -16.87 -7.78 -16.20
CA TRP A 391 -16.27 -9.01 -16.73
C TRP A 391 -16.95 -10.28 -16.21
N GLY A 392 -18.09 -10.13 -15.51
CA GLY A 392 -18.90 -11.23 -15.02
C GLY A 392 -18.37 -11.91 -13.75
N TRP A 393 -17.44 -11.27 -13.03
CA TRP A 393 -16.94 -11.76 -11.74
C TRP A 393 -16.71 -10.62 -10.76
N ASP A 394 -17.21 -10.77 -9.53
CA ASP A 394 -16.93 -9.85 -8.43
C ASP A 394 -15.57 -10.19 -7.81
N TYR A 395 -14.50 -10.01 -8.57
CA TYR A 395 -13.13 -10.09 -8.05
C TYR A 395 -12.78 -8.80 -7.29
N VAL A 396 -12.19 -8.96 -6.12
CA VAL A 396 -11.67 -7.87 -5.30
C VAL A 396 -10.46 -8.36 -4.50
N VAL A 397 -9.54 -7.45 -4.20
CA VAL A 397 -8.50 -7.65 -3.20
C VAL A 397 -8.67 -6.56 -2.14
N GLU A 398 -9.16 -6.96 -0.97
CA GLU A 398 -9.38 -6.07 0.17
C GLU A 398 -8.84 -6.73 1.45
N VAL A 399 -8.57 -5.93 2.47
CA VAL A 399 -8.22 -6.47 3.79
C VAL A 399 -9.51 -6.81 4.53
N ASP A 400 -9.79 -8.10 4.73
CA ASP A 400 -10.77 -8.66 5.67
C ASP A 400 -12.00 -7.75 5.97
N GLY A 401 -12.92 -7.62 5.02
CA GLY A 401 -14.15 -6.83 5.19
C GLY A 401 -13.99 -5.32 4.97
N GLY A 402 -13.06 -4.92 4.11
CA GLY A 402 -12.86 -3.51 3.71
C GLY A 402 -12.03 -2.67 4.69
N ARG A 403 -11.24 -3.32 5.56
CA ARG A 403 -10.30 -2.64 6.45
C ARG A 403 -9.13 -2.06 5.66
N VAL A 404 -8.44 -1.09 6.25
CA VAL A 404 -7.26 -0.45 5.64
C VAL A 404 -6.00 -1.31 5.75
N THR A 405 -5.87 -2.02 6.87
CA THR A 405 -4.68 -2.81 7.17
C THR A 405 -4.99 -3.96 8.12
N ARG A 406 -4.12 -4.97 8.12
CA ARG A 406 -4.15 -6.08 9.08
C ARG A 406 -2.74 -6.39 9.60
N CYS A 407 -2.67 -7.09 10.71
CA CYS A 407 -1.42 -7.68 11.17
C CYS A 407 -0.85 -8.68 10.16
N ASN A 408 0.46 -8.63 9.96
CA ASN A 408 1.18 -9.58 9.12
C ASN A 408 1.33 -10.92 9.84
N LEU A 409 0.65 -11.96 9.37
CA LEU A 409 0.66 -13.26 10.07
C LEU A 409 2.02 -13.98 10.08
N VAL A 410 2.95 -13.58 9.20
CA VAL A 410 4.28 -14.16 9.09
C VAL A 410 5.31 -13.38 9.91
N ALA A 411 5.23 -12.05 9.93
CA ALA A 411 6.15 -11.17 10.65
C ALA A 411 5.62 -10.63 12.00
N ARG A 412 4.38 -10.95 12.41
CA ARG A 412 3.78 -10.31 13.58
C ARG A 412 4.50 -10.64 14.90
N PRO A 413 4.59 -9.65 15.82
CA PRO A 413 4.84 -9.94 17.22
C PRO A 413 3.63 -10.66 17.85
N ASN A 414 3.88 -11.43 18.92
CA ASN A 414 2.82 -12.05 19.71
C ASN A 414 1.80 -10.99 20.14
N GLY A 415 0.50 -11.25 19.91
CA GLY A 415 -0.58 -10.32 20.28
C GLY A 415 -1.07 -9.38 19.17
N CYS A 416 -0.43 -9.34 17.99
CA CYS A 416 -0.98 -8.62 16.83
C CYS A 416 -2.20 -9.39 16.27
N GLY A 417 -3.40 -8.99 16.71
CA GLY A 417 -4.67 -9.56 16.26
C GLY A 417 -5.88 -8.63 16.39
N GLY A 418 -5.72 -7.45 17.02
CA GLY A 418 -6.76 -6.43 17.11
C GLY A 418 -6.89 -5.59 15.84
N GLU A 419 -7.94 -4.78 15.76
CA GLU A 419 -8.11 -3.78 14.70
C GLU A 419 -7.03 -2.70 14.80
N ILE A 420 -6.36 -2.43 13.69
CA ILE A 420 -5.43 -1.31 13.58
C ILE A 420 -6.22 -0.16 12.97
N ALA A 421 -6.50 0.86 13.78
CA ALA A 421 -7.13 2.08 13.30
C ALA A 421 -6.22 2.79 12.30
N ASP A 422 -6.85 3.31 11.26
CA ASP A 422 -6.21 4.12 10.23
C ASP A 422 -5.63 5.43 10.79
#